data_AF-A0A7V8YFY8-F1
#
_entry.id   AF-A0A7V8YFY8-F1
#
_cell.length_a   1.000
_cell.length_b   1.000
_cell.length_c   1.000
_cell.angle_alpha   90.00
_cell.angle_beta   90.00
_cell.angle_gamma   90.00
#
_symmetry.space_group_name_H-M   'P 1'
#
loop_
_entity.id
_entity.type
_entity.pdbx_description
1 polymer ?
#
loop_
_entity_poly.entity_id
_entity_poly.type
_entity_poly.pdbx_seq_one_letter_code
_entity_poly.pdbx_strand_id
1 'polypeptide(L)'
;PVAAVRAEADRLRGDVDVLVALTHLGLDAELALAREVPALDLVVGGHSHTRLEAARRVGDTWVVQAGSYQQGLGVAVVDPADPSAFRWELRTPRAEALPAPPSAAVEDWVVTWDARVTADWGMIVGRSAVALDRSGDGESPLGRWVCSAIRRSTGADLAVVNSGGLRADLPAGDLTREDVYRILPFGNEIVLVDVPGAALGNLALRNATARLDPERAYAFPQDGLVYSFRTRLGSAELVTATVGGASLDPSRIYRVATTDFVVGQWERIFGIAAGPVTEVGRTELAGVLDDLARGEVTAAPPDPGRRVP
;
A
#
# COMPACT_ATOMS: atom_id res chain seq x y z
N PRO A 1 -0.01 -21.34 -4.55
CA PRO A 1 -1.24 -21.28 -5.39
C PRO A 1 -1.21 -22.26 -6.58
N VAL A 2 -0.08 -22.37 -7.30
CA VAL A 2 0.02 -23.19 -8.53
C VAL A 2 -0.49 -24.63 -8.34
N ALA A 3 -0.03 -25.34 -7.31
CA ALA A 3 -0.43 -26.73 -7.08
C ALA A 3 -1.97 -26.90 -6.93
N ALA A 4 -2.62 -25.97 -6.22
CA ALA A 4 -4.07 -25.98 -6.05
C ALA A 4 -4.80 -25.67 -7.37
N VAL A 5 -4.32 -24.67 -8.13
CA VAL A 5 -4.90 -24.32 -9.44
C VAL A 5 -4.76 -25.47 -10.42
N ARG A 6 -3.60 -26.16 -10.44
CA ARG A 6 -3.38 -27.33 -11.30
C ARG A 6 -4.35 -28.46 -10.96
N ALA A 7 -4.54 -28.77 -9.68
CA ALA A 7 -5.47 -29.82 -9.25
C ALA A 7 -6.92 -29.54 -9.70
N GLU A 8 -7.38 -28.29 -9.57
CA GLU A 8 -8.72 -27.92 -10.05
C GLU A 8 -8.80 -27.87 -11.58
N ALA A 9 -7.75 -27.44 -12.26
CA ALA A 9 -7.71 -27.45 -13.72
C ALA A 9 -7.79 -28.88 -14.26
N ASP A 10 -7.02 -29.82 -13.72
CA ASP A 10 -7.05 -31.23 -14.11
C ASP A 10 -8.44 -31.84 -13.88
N ARG A 11 -9.12 -31.44 -12.80
CA ARG A 11 -10.48 -31.91 -12.47
C ARG A 11 -11.54 -31.34 -13.42
N LEU A 12 -11.43 -30.07 -13.80
CA LEU A 12 -12.49 -29.35 -14.52
C LEU A 12 -12.33 -29.37 -16.05
N ARG A 13 -11.10 -29.50 -16.57
CA ARG A 13 -10.80 -29.27 -17.99
C ARG A 13 -11.64 -30.10 -18.95
N GLY A 14 -11.99 -31.33 -18.58
CA GLY A 14 -12.81 -32.23 -19.40
C GLY A 14 -14.31 -31.88 -19.41
N ASP A 15 -14.76 -31.06 -18.47
CA ASP A 15 -16.18 -30.74 -18.26
C ASP A 15 -16.55 -29.32 -18.73
N VAL A 16 -15.57 -28.54 -19.22
CA VAL A 16 -15.75 -27.13 -19.58
C VAL A 16 -15.11 -26.77 -20.92
N ASP A 17 -15.78 -25.90 -21.67
CA ASP A 17 -15.25 -25.35 -22.91
C ASP A 17 -14.17 -24.28 -22.65
N VAL A 18 -14.36 -23.47 -21.61
CA VAL A 18 -13.43 -22.40 -21.20
C VAL A 18 -13.13 -22.49 -19.71
N LEU A 19 -11.85 -22.51 -19.36
CA LEU A 19 -11.35 -22.57 -17.99
C LEU A 19 -10.66 -21.24 -17.62
N VAL A 20 -11.30 -20.50 -16.71
CA VAL A 20 -10.82 -19.18 -16.26
C VAL A 20 -10.30 -19.26 -14.83
N ALA A 21 -9.08 -18.79 -14.61
CA ALA A 21 -8.54 -18.54 -13.28
C ALA A 21 -8.76 -17.06 -12.89
N LEU A 22 -9.57 -16.82 -11.86
CA LEU A 22 -9.68 -15.52 -11.21
C LEU A 22 -8.69 -15.46 -10.04
N THR A 23 -7.71 -14.57 -10.11
CA THR A 23 -6.57 -14.54 -9.18
C THR A 23 -6.31 -13.15 -8.60
N HIS A 24 -5.51 -13.12 -7.54
CA HIS A 24 -5.03 -11.87 -6.93
C HIS A 24 -3.55 -12.02 -6.54
N LEU A 25 -2.68 -12.22 -7.53
CA LEU A 25 -1.26 -12.56 -7.32
C LEU A 25 -0.28 -11.48 -7.79
N GLY A 26 -0.73 -10.60 -8.68
CA GLY A 26 0.12 -9.62 -9.36
C GLY A 26 0.61 -10.17 -10.70
N LEU A 27 0.84 -9.27 -11.66
CA LEU A 27 1.04 -9.65 -13.05
C LEU A 27 2.14 -10.71 -13.25
N ASP A 28 3.30 -10.56 -12.63
CA ASP A 28 4.41 -11.50 -12.86
C ASP A 28 4.11 -12.91 -12.34
N ALA A 29 3.46 -12.99 -11.17
CA ALA A 29 3.02 -14.26 -10.61
C ALA A 29 1.89 -14.89 -11.44
N GLU A 30 1.04 -14.09 -12.07
CA GLU A 30 -0.02 -14.56 -12.98
C GLU A 30 0.56 -15.07 -14.30
N LEU A 31 1.57 -14.38 -14.85
CA LEU A 31 2.32 -14.87 -16.01
C LEU A 31 3.06 -16.17 -15.69
N ALA A 32 3.61 -16.31 -14.48
CA ALA A 32 4.22 -17.57 -14.03
C ALA A 32 3.17 -18.68 -13.87
N LEU A 33 2.03 -18.39 -13.25
CA LEU A 33 0.91 -19.34 -13.11
C LEU A 33 0.45 -19.87 -14.48
N ALA A 34 0.27 -18.99 -15.47
CA ALA A 34 -0.11 -19.36 -16.82
C ALA A 34 0.93 -20.27 -17.50
N ARG A 35 2.23 -20.07 -17.25
CA ARG A 35 3.30 -20.97 -17.74
C ARG A 35 3.22 -22.35 -17.09
N GLU A 36 2.94 -22.38 -15.79
CA GLU A 36 2.96 -23.62 -15.00
C GLU A 36 1.66 -24.43 -15.09
N VAL A 37 0.55 -23.83 -15.53
CA VAL A 37 -0.76 -24.49 -15.70
C VAL A 37 -1.33 -24.19 -17.09
N PRO A 38 -0.78 -24.81 -18.16
CA PRO A 38 -1.18 -24.52 -19.54
C PRO A 38 -2.60 -24.98 -19.89
N ALA A 39 -3.30 -25.67 -18.98
CA ALA A 39 -4.70 -26.07 -19.14
C ALA A 39 -5.70 -24.90 -19.03
N LEU A 40 -5.25 -23.73 -18.53
CA LEU A 40 -6.05 -22.51 -18.40
C LEU A 40 -6.17 -21.79 -19.75
N ASP A 41 -7.35 -21.25 -20.05
CA ASP A 41 -7.55 -20.42 -21.23
C ASP A 41 -7.37 -18.92 -20.92
N LEU A 42 -7.77 -18.50 -19.71
CA LEU A 42 -7.72 -17.10 -19.29
C LEU A 42 -7.37 -16.98 -17.80
N VAL A 43 -6.48 -16.06 -17.47
CA VAL A 43 -6.22 -15.58 -16.12
C VAL A 43 -6.71 -14.13 -16.02
N VAL A 44 -7.69 -13.90 -15.14
CA VAL A 44 -8.16 -12.56 -14.76
C VAL A 44 -7.50 -12.21 -13.45
N GLY A 45 -6.57 -11.26 -13.51
CA GLY A 45 -5.67 -10.95 -12.41
C GLY A 45 -6.04 -9.76 -11.54
N GLY A 46 -5.22 -9.51 -10.52
CA GLY A 46 -5.32 -8.37 -9.61
C GLY A 46 -4.04 -8.12 -8.82
N HIS A 47 -4.16 -7.50 -7.64
CA HIS A 47 -3.05 -7.21 -6.70
C HIS A 47 -2.05 -6.13 -7.12
N SER A 48 -1.41 -6.26 -8.29
CA SER A 48 -0.37 -5.32 -8.74
C SER A 48 -0.93 -4.01 -9.32
N HIS A 49 -2.27 -3.88 -9.38
CA HIS A 49 -2.96 -2.73 -9.96
C HIS A 49 -2.52 -2.43 -11.41
N THR A 50 -2.04 -3.44 -12.13
CA THR A 50 -1.49 -3.25 -13.47
C THR A 50 -2.61 -2.95 -14.45
N ARG A 51 -2.48 -1.85 -15.19
CA ARG A 51 -3.40 -1.48 -16.25
C ARG A 51 -2.88 -2.01 -17.59
N LEU A 52 -3.48 -3.09 -18.10
CA LEU A 52 -3.06 -3.71 -19.36
C LEU A 52 -3.89 -3.19 -20.54
N GLU A 53 -3.29 -2.33 -21.37
CA GLU A 53 -3.93 -1.88 -22.63
C GLU A 53 -4.10 -3.04 -23.63
N ALA A 54 -3.18 -4.02 -23.59
CA ALA A 54 -3.26 -5.24 -24.36
C ALA A 54 -3.10 -6.45 -23.44
N ALA A 55 -3.91 -7.49 -23.68
CA ALA A 55 -3.77 -8.76 -22.97
C ALA A 55 -2.38 -9.36 -23.20
N ARG A 56 -1.85 -10.04 -22.18
CA ARG A 56 -0.64 -10.85 -22.32
C ARG A 56 -1.01 -12.26 -22.72
N ARG A 57 -0.16 -12.92 -23.49
CA ARG A 57 -0.33 -14.32 -23.88
C ARG A 57 0.85 -15.14 -23.41
N VAL A 58 0.56 -16.30 -22.82
CA VAL A 58 1.54 -17.28 -22.36
C VAL A 58 1.10 -18.64 -22.86
N GLY A 59 1.77 -19.17 -23.89
CA GLY A 59 1.26 -20.34 -24.60
C GLY A 59 -0.12 -20.02 -25.20
N ASP A 60 -1.13 -20.78 -24.81
CA ASP A 60 -2.53 -20.56 -25.20
C ASP A 60 -3.37 -19.83 -24.14
N THR A 61 -2.79 -19.55 -22.98
CA THR A 61 -3.46 -18.83 -21.89
C THR A 61 -3.31 -17.31 -22.08
N TRP A 62 -4.43 -16.60 -22.02
CA TRP A 62 -4.47 -15.14 -21.97
C TRP A 62 -4.40 -14.64 -20.52
N VAL A 63 -3.78 -13.49 -20.27
CA VAL A 63 -3.68 -12.86 -18.94
C VAL A 63 -4.08 -11.40 -19.05
N VAL A 64 -5.04 -10.98 -18.22
CA VAL A 64 -5.61 -9.62 -18.24
C VAL A 64 -5.71 -9.01 -16.85
N GLN A 65 -5.58 -7.67 -16.78
CA GLN A 65 -5.84 -6.85 -15.60
C GLN A 65 -6.37 -5.49 -16.04
N ALA A 66 -7.30 -4.93 -15.27
CA ALA A 66 -8.00 -3.69 -15.61
C ALA A 66 -7.52 -2.47 -14.79
N GLY A 67 -6.34 -2.54 -14.17
CA GLY A 67 -5.86 -1.50 -13.25
C GLY A 67 -6.56 -1.56 -11.90
N SER A 68 -6.82 -0.40 -11.30
CA SER A 68 -7.45 -0.27 -9.98
C SER A 68 -8.32 0.99 -9.90
N TYR A 69 -9.12 1.14 -8.85
CA TYR A 69 -9.89 2.36 -8.58
C TYR A 69 -10.75 2.85 -9.76
N GLN A 70 -11.36 1.91 -10.49
CA GLN A 70 -12.17 2.21 -11.67
C GLN A 70 -11.41 2.93 -12.81
N GLN A 71 -10.08 2.91 -12.82
CA GLN A 71 -9.29 3.42 -13.94
C GLN A 71 -9.51 2.62 -15.23
N GLY A 72 -10.04 1.40 -15.11
CA GLY A 72 -10.33 0.53 -16.24
C GLY A 72 -11.49 -0.42 -15.97
N LEU A 73 -12.30 -0.65 -17.00
CA LEU A 73 -13.28 -1.72 -17.11
C LEU A 73 -12.79 -2.66 -18.22
N GLY A 74 -12.30 -3.83 -17.82
CA GLY A 74 -11.82 -4.85 -18.74
C GLY A 74 -12.96 -5.64 -19.35
N VAL A 75 -12.99 -5.73 -20.68
CA VAL A 75 -13.93 -6.57 -21.44
C VAL A 75 -13.12 -7.65 -22.16
N ALA A 76 -13.17 -8.86 -21.63
CA ALA A 76 -12.61 -10.06 -22.26
C ALA A 76 -13.73 -10.83 -22.96
N VAL A 77 -13.60 -11.00 -24.28
CA VAL A 77 -14.53 -11.80 -25.09
C VAL A 77 -13.79 -13.09 -25.45
N VAL A 78 -14.34 -14.21 -25.00
CA VAL A 78 -13.84 -15.56 -25.31
C VAL A 78 -14.91 -16.27 -26.12
N ASP A 79 -14.53 -16.85 -27.25
CA ASP A 79 -15.39 -17.77 -27.98
C ASP A 79 -15.07 -19.21 -27.54
N PRO A 80 -16.03 -19.93 -26.91
CA PRO A 80 -15.81 -21.31 -26.48
C PRO A 80 -15.48 -22.27 -27.63
N ALA A 81 -15.92 -21.97 -28.86
CA ALA A 81 -15.67 -22.80 -30.04
C ALA A 81 -14.37 -22.43 -30.77
N ASP A 82 -13.85 -21.22 -30.55
CA ASP A 82 -12.59 -20.73 -31.11
C ASP A 82 -11.81 -19.89 -30.09
N PRO A 83 -11.00 -20.53 -29.23
CA PRO A 83 -10.16 -19.81 -28.27
C PRO A 83 -9.20 -18.80 -28.91
N SER A 84 -8.90 -18.92 -30.20
CA SER A 84 -8.06 -17.97 -30.94
C SER A 84 -8.77 -16.65 -31.26
N ALA A 85 -10.10 -16.62 -31.21
CA ALA A 85 -10.92 -15.43 -31.41
C ALA A 85 -10.98 -14.49 -30.17
N PHE A 86 -10.15 -14.74 -29.15
CA PHE A 86 -10.06 -13.91 -27.95
C PHE A 86 -9.91 -12.43 -28.28
N ARG A 87 -10.71 -11.58 -27.62
CA ARG A 87 -10.59 -10.13 -27.70
C ARG A 87 -10.52 -9.52 -26.32
N TRP A 88 -9.66 -8.53 -26.18
CA TRP A 88 -9.54 -7.71 -24.98
C TRP A 88 -9.75 -6.25 -25.34
N GLU A 89 -10.60 -5.59 -24.56
CA GLU A 89 -10.80 -4.16 -24.61
C GLU A 89 -10.72 -3.60 -23.18
N LEU A 90 -9.84 -2.63 -22.96
CA LEU A 90 -9.81 -1.90 -21.71
C LEU A 90 -10.52 -0.55 -21.89
N ARG A 91 -11.69 -0.42 -21.27
CA ARG A 91 -12.46 0.83 -21.29
C ARG A 91 -12.10 1.70 -20.11
N THR A 92 -12.09 3.00 -20.27
CA THR A 92 -12.03 3.94 -19.14
C THR A 92 -13.46 4.34 -18.80
N PRO A 93 -14.05 3.87 -17.68
CA PRO A 93 -15.39 4.26 -17.31
C PRO A 93 -15.40 5.76 -16.99
N ARG A 94 -16.15 6.53 -17.76
CA ARG A 94 -16.39 7.96 -17.53
C ARG A 94 -17.88 8.15 -17.42
N ALA A 95 -18.33 8.96 -16.44
CA ALA A 95 -19.75 9.21 -16.21
C ALA A 95 -20.43 9.75 -17.49
N GLU A 96 -19.71 10.58 -18.25
CA GLU A 96 -20.19 11.20 -19.49
C GLU A 96 -20.24 10.23 -20.68
N ALA A 97 -19.58 9.08 -20.57
CA ALA A 97 -19.47 8.07 -21.62
C ALA A 97 -20.30 6.80 -21.31
N LEU A 98 -21.16 6.84 -20.29
CA LEU A 98 -22.03 5.72 -19.96
C LEU A 98 -23.08 5.52 -21.06
N PRO A 99 -23.29 4.28 -21.55
CA PRO A 99 -24.25 4.00 -22.63
C PRO A 99 -25.72 4.14 -22.18
N ALA A 100 -25.96 4.21 -20.87
CA ALA A 100 -27.24 4.38 -20.23
C ALA A 100 -27.04 5.10 -18.89
N PRO A 101 -28.07 5.78 -18.35
CA PRO A 101 -28.01 6.30 -17.00
C PRO A 101 -27.73 5.17 -15.99
N PRO A 102 -27.11 5.47 -14.84
CA PRO A 102 -26.91 4.47 -13.81
C PRO A 102 -28.24 3.84 -13.35
N SER A 103 -28.16 2.62 -12.80
CA SER A 103 -29.35 1.95 -12.29
C SER A 103 -29.91 2.76 -11.10
N ALA A 104 -31.17 3.20 -11.20
CA ALA A 104 -31.84 3.92 -10.11
C ALA A 104 -31.77 3.15 -8.77
N ALA A 105 -31.86 1.82 -8.80
CA ALA A 105 -31.72 1.00 -7.59
C ALA A 105 -30.31 1.06 -6.98
N VAL A 106 -29.27 1.17 -7.80
CA VAL A 106 -27.88 1.35 -7.32
C VAL A 106 -27.68 2.78 -6.83
N GLU A 107 -28.23 3.78 -7.54
CA GLU A 107 -28.19 5.19 -7.10
C GLU A 107 -28.86 5.36 -5.75
N ASP A 108 -30.08 4.84 -5.56
CA ASP A 108 -30.80 4.87 -4.29
C ASP A 108 -29.99 4.23 -3.16
N TRP A 109 -29.29 3.14 -3.45
CA TRP A 109 -28.43 2.46 -2.49
C TRP A 109 -27.21 3.31 -2.11
N VAL A 110 -26.55 3.91 -3.10
CA VAL A 110 -25.42 4.84 -2.88
C VAL A 110 -25.86 6.04 -2.05
N VAL A 111 -26.96 6.71 -2.43
CA VAL A 111 -27.50 7.87 -1.70
C VAL A 111 -27.85 7.51 -0.25
N THR A 112 -28.46 6.34 -0.03
CA THR A 112 -28.82 5.89 1.32
C THR A 112 -27.60 5.70 2.22
N TRP A 113 -26.54 5.07 1.71
CA TRP A 113 -25.33 4.84 2.50
C TRP A 113 -24.48 6.09 2.64
N ASP A 114 -24.38 6.92 1.60
CA ASP A 114 -23.69 8.21 1.65
C ASP A 114 -24.26 9.11 2.75
N ALA A 115 -25.59 9.21 2.86
CA ALA A 115 -26.24 9.97 3.92
C ALA A 115 -25.93 9.43 5.33
N ARG A 116 -25.88 8.10 5.50
CA ARG A 116 -25.57 7.45 6.79
C ARG A 116 -24.11 7.63 7.18
N VAL A 117 -23.20 7.49 6.22
CA VAL A 117 -21.76 7.66 6.45
C VAL A 117 -21.45 9.13 6.72
N THR A 118 -21.96 10.06 5.91
CA THR A 118 -21.69 11.50 6.05
C THR A 118 -22.09 12.05 7.42
N ALA A 119 -23.18 11.55 8.01
CA ALA A 119 -23.64 12.00 9.33
C ALA A 119 -22.58 11.86 10.44
N ASP A 120 -21.80 10.76 10.41
CA ASP A 120 -20.76 10.49 11.41
C ASP A 120 -19.35 10.84 10.90
N TRP A 121 -19.09 10.67 9.60
CA TRP A 121 -17.76 10.79 9.02
C TRP A 121 -17.46 12.20 8.48
N GLY A 122 -18.49 13.00 8.21
CA GLY A 122 -18.35 14.40 7.77
C GLY A 122 -17.99 15.38 8.90
N MET A 123 -17.88 14.91 10.15
CA MET A 123 -17.48 15.75 11.28
C MET A 123 -16.05 16.28 11.10
N ILE A 124 -15.86 17.58 11.29
CA ILE A 124 -14.53 18.21 11.31
C ILE A 124 -13.77 17.73 12.55
N VAL A 125 -12.60 17.13 12.35
CA VAL A 125 -11.71 16.58 13.38
C VAL A 125 -10.40 17.36 13.51
N GLY A 126 -10.15 18.32 12.62
CA GLY A 126 -9.02 19.23 12.71
C GLY A 126 -8.83 20.03 11.44
N ARG A 127 -7.61 20.53 11.23
CA ARG A 127 -7.26 21.39 10.11
C ARG A 127 -5.81 21.16 9.68
N SER A 128 -5.56 21.33 8.38
CA SER A 128 -4.21 21.41 7.82
C SER A 128 -4.03 22.68 7.01
N ALA A 129 -2.97 23.44 7.26
CA ALA A 129 -2.60 24.61 6.46
C ALA A 129 -2.00 24.21 5.09
N VAL A 130 -1.58 22.95 4.93
CA VAL A 130 -0.92 22.43 3.72
C VAL A 130 -1.51 21.09 3.28
N ALA A 131 -1.39 20.76 2.00
CA ALA A 131 -1.65 19.39 1.55
C ALA A 131 -0.43 18.51 1.86
N LEU A 132 -0.67 17.25 2.20
CA LEU A 132 0.40 16.25 2.39
C LEU A 132 0.18 15.07 1.44
N ASP A 133 1.07 14.94 0.48
CA ASP A 133 1.00 13.87 -0.52
C ASP A 133 1.67 12.59 -0.02
N ARG A 134 1.19 11.45 -0.52
CA ARG A 134 1.87 10.16 -0.42
C ARG A 134 3.00 10.04 -1.43
N SER A 135 3.85 9.05 -1.21
CA SER A 135 4.79 8.54 -2.20
C SER A 135 4.72 7.02 -2.19
N GLY A 136 4.64 6.44 -3.40
CA GLY A 136 4.67 5.00 -3.58
C GLY A 136 6.08 4.41 -3.52
N ASP A 137 7.12 5.23 -3.63
CA ASP A 137 8.53 4.88 -3.86
C ASP A 137 9.51 5.43 -2.80
N GLY A 138 9.02 6.06 -1.72
CA GLY A 138 9.89 6.65 -0.71
C GLY A 138 9.20 7.22 0.53
N GLU A 139 10.00 7.89 1.36
CA GLU A 139 9.53 8.82 2.38
C GLU A 139 8.58 9.86 1.75
N SER A 140 7.49 10.17 2.46
CA SER A 140 6.52 11.17 2.03
C SER A 140 6.16 12.11 3.17
N PRO A 141 5.78 13.38 2.87
CA PRO A 141 5.25 14.29 3.88
C PRO A 141 4.10 13.68 4.67
N LEU A 142 3.18 12.96 3.99
CA LEU A 142 2.06 12.31 4.67
C LEU A 142 2.51 11.17 5.57
N GLY A 143 3.33 10.24 5.06
CA GLY A 143 3.79 9.11 5.84
C GLY A 143 4.60 9.53 7.06
N ARG A 144 5.44 10.57 6.92
CA ARG A 144 6.16 11.14 8.06
C ARG A 144 5.21 11.80 9.06
N TRP A 145 4.19 12.52 8.62
CA TRP A 145 3.19 13.11 9.52
C TRP A 145 2.45 12.03 10.32
N VAL A 146 1.99 10.96 9.67
CA VAL A 146 1.36 9.80 10.33
C VAL A 146 2.29 9.18 11.37
N CYS A 147 3.55 8.92 11.01
CA CYS A 147 4.54 8.40 11.96
C CYS A 147 4.78 9.36 13.12
N SER A 148 4.83 10.66 12.87
CA SER A 148 5.01 11.66 13.92
C SER A 148 3.84 11.66 14.91
N ALA A 149 2.60 11.53 14.42
CA ALA A 149 1.40 11.42 15.24
C ALA A 149 1.40 10.13 16.08
N ILE A 150 1.69 8.98 15.46
CA ILE A 150 1.81 7.69 16.16
C ILE A 150 2.91 7.76 17.23
N ARG A 151 4.09 8.32 16.90
CA ARG A 151 5.21 8.47 17.84
C ARG A 151 4.84 9.34 19.04
N ARG A 152 4.18 10.49 18.82
CA ARG A 152 3.70 11.36 19.90
C ARG A 152 2.61 10.70 20.76
N SER A 153 1.70 9.96 20.14
CA SER A 153 0.61 9.28 20.85
C SER A 153 1.09 8.15 21.77
N THR A 154 2.22 7.52 21.42
CA THR A 154 2.79 6.38 22.14
C THR A 154 3.98 6.73 23.03
N GLY A 155 4.66 7.85 22.78
CA GLY A 155 5.90 8.21 23.45
C GLY A 155 7.11 7.37 23.01
N ALA A 156 7.00 6.65 21.89
CA ALA A 156 8.08 5.82 21.36
C ALA A 156 9.29 6.66 20.87
N ASP A 157 10.46 6.03 20.84
CA ASP A 157 11.67 6.67 20.29
C ASP A 157 11.51 6.93 18.78
N LEU A 158 10.89 5.97 18.07
CA LEU A 158 10.61 6.02 16.64
C LEU A 158 9.18 5.54 16.33
N ALA A 159 8.67 5.93 15.17
CA ALA A 159 7.51 5.27 14.56
C ALA A 159 7.77 4.92 13.10
N VAL A 160 7.26 3.77 12.65
CA VAL A 160 7.41 3.28 11.27
C VAL A 160 6.08 2.70 10.79
N VAL A 161 5.66 3.07 9.58
CA VAL A 161 4.52 2.47 8.87
C VAL A 161 4.94 2.03 7.47
N ASN A 162 4.09 1.33 6.72
CA ASN A 162 4.33 0.99 5.32
C ASN A 162 3.60 1.98 4.39
N SER A 163 4.27 2.45 3.33
CA SER A 163 3.68 3.43 2.40
C SER A 163 2.38 2.93 1.74
N GLY A 164 2.31 1.62 1.46
CA GLY A 164 1.10 0.98 0.91
C GLY A 164 -0.11 1.00 1.85
N GLY A 165 0.09 1.23 3.14
CA GLY A 165 -0.97 1.42 4.14
C GLY A 165 -1.69 2.76 3.99
N LEU A 166 -1.04 3.75 3.37
CA LEU A 166 -1.59 5.10 3.17
C LEU A 166 -2.38 5.13 1.85
N ARG A 167 -3.69 5.39 1.90
CA ARG A 167 -4.58 5.18 0.74
C ARG A 167 -5.09 6.44 0.05
N ALA A 168 -4.98 7.59 0.69
CA ALA A 168 -5.29 8.90 0.13
C ALA A 168 -4.25 9.94 0.57
N ASP A 169 -4.21 11.06 -0.13
CA ASP A 169 -3.44 12.24 0.27
C ASP A 169 -4.25 13.07 1.28
N LEU A 170 -3.59 13.87 2.11
CA LEU A 170 -4.27 14.77 3.05
C LEU A 170 -4.50 16.14 2.39
N PRO A 171 -5.75 16.62 2.29
CA PRO A 171 -6.02 17.95 1.74
C PRO A 171 -5.60 19.07 2.70
N ALA A 172 -5.43 20.28 2.17
CA ALA A 172 -5.40 21.50 2.98
C ALA A 172 -6.83 21.96 3.32
N GLY A 173 -6.99 22.63 4.46
CA GLY A 173 -8.26 23.13 4.96
C GLY A 173 -8.78 22.36 6.17
N ASP A 174 -10.08 22.46 6.40
CA ASP A 174 -10.76 21.71 7.46
C ASP A 174 -10.78 20.23 7.07
N LEU A 175 -10.45 19.37 8.04
CA LEU A 175 -10.31 17.94 7.86
C LEU A 175 -11.48 17.23 8.51
N THR A 176 -12.16 16.39 7.75
CA THR A 176 -13.22 15.52 8.24
C THR A 176 -12.66 14.19 8.76
N ARG A 177 -13.46 13.46 9.55
CA ARG A 177 -13.11 12.11 9.97
C ARG A 177 -12.93 11.18 8.76
N GLU A 178 -13.73 11.39 7.70
CA GLU A 178 -13.61 10.69 6.43
C GLU A 178 -12.24 10.89 5.79
N ASP A 179 -11.71 12.12 5.77
CA ASP A 179 -10.41 12.42 5.18
C ASP A 179 -9.30 11.57 5.84
N VAL A 180 -9.31 11.49 7.17
CA VAL A 180 -8.32 10.68 7.92
C VAL A 180 -8.53 9.18 7.68
N TYR A 181 -9.78 8.72 7.60
CA TYR A 181 -10.10 7.32 7.28
C TYR A 181 -9.66 6.91 5.89
N ARG A 182 -9.85 7.76 4.89
CA ARG A 182 -9.42 7.50 3.52
C ARG A 182 -7.89 7.35 3.43
N ILE A 183 -7.15 7.95 4.36
CA ILE A 183 -5.70 7.75 4.49
C ILE A 183 -5.42 6.41 5.18
N LEU A 184 -6.12 6.08 6.27
CA LEU A 184 -5.86 4.93 7.16
C LEU A 184 -7.09 3.99 7.30
N PRO A 185 -7.49 3.27 6.23
CA PRO A 185 -8.77 2.57 6.20
C PRO A 185 -8.73 1.14 6.75
N PHE A 186 -7.58 0.65 7.21
CA PHE A 186 -7.40 -0.78 7.48
C PHE A 186 -7.71 -1.19 8.92
N GLY A 187 -7.89 -0.21 9.81
CA GLY A 187 -8.13 -0.51 11.23
C GLY A 187 -6.94 -1.19 11.91
N ASN A 188 -5.72 -1.02 11.38
CA ASN A 188 -4.52 -1.61 11.98
C ASN A 188 -4.32 -1.09 13.41
N GLU A 189 -3.90 -1.97 14.31
CA GLU A 189 -3.60 -1.63 15.70
C GLU A 189 -2.17 -1.11 15.85
N ILE A 190 -2.00 -0.06 16.64
CA ILE A 190 -0.66 0.43 17.00
C ILE A 190 -0.04 -0.55 18.00
N VAL A 191 1.18 -0.96 17.71
CA VAL A 191 1.96 -1.84 18.57
C VAL A 191 3.37 -1.29 18.79
N LEU A 192 4.00 -1.70 19.89
CA LEU A 192 5.36 -1.34 20.24
C LEU A 192 6.27 -2.57 20.18
N VAL A 193 7.45 -2.41 19.60
CA VAL A 193 8.49 -3.43 19.53
C VAL A 193 9.82 -2.81 19.93
N ASP A 194 10.60 -3.54 20.72
CA ASP A 194 11.95 -3.14 21.12
C ASP A 194 12.98 -3.55 20.06
N VAL A 195 13.77 -2.59 19.59
CA VAL A 195 14.66 -2.74 18.42
C VAL A 195 16.09 -2.30 18.75
N PRO A 196 17.11 -3.15 18.54
CA PRO A 196 18.51 -2.72 18.63
C PRO A 196 18.84 -1.65 17.59
N GLY A 197 19.64 -0.64 17.97
CA GLY A 197 20.00 0.46 17.09
C GLY A 197 20.66 0.03 15.78
N ALA A 198 21.41 -1.09 15.77
CA ALA A 198 21.97 -1.67 14.56
C ALA A 198 20.89 -1.94 13.49
N ALA A 199 19.71 -2.41 13.89
CA ALA A 199 18.61 -2.71 12.99
C ALA A 199 17.91 -1.45 12.45
N LEU A 200 17.97 -0.31 13.18
CA LEU A 200 17.50 0.98 12.69
C LEU A 200 18.36 1.49 11.52
N GLY A 201 19.64 1.13 11.48
CA GLY A 201 20.51 1.39 10.33
C GLY A 201 20.01 0.68 9.07
N ASN A 202 19.47 -0.54 9.20
CA ASN A 202 18.91 -1.29 8.07
C ASN A 202 17.66 -0.60 7.51
N LEU A 203 16.78 -0.09 8.38
CA LEU A 203 15.64 0.73 7.96
C LEU A 203 16.09 1.96 7.15
N ALA A 204 17.07 2.71 7.63
CA ALA A 204 17.56 3.90 6.92
C ALA A 204 18.17 3.56 5.56
N LEU A 205 19.00 2.51 5.48
CA LEU A 205 19.58 2.03 4.22
C LEU A 205 18.53 1.51 3.24
N ARG A 206 17.50 0.84 3.77
CA ARG A 206 16.36 0.37 2.99
C ARG A 206 15.60 1.54 2.37
N ASN A 207 15.23 2.55 3.16
CA ASN A 207 14.55 3.74 2.62
C ASN A 207 15.46 4.54 1.67
N ALA A 208 16.77 4.60 1.93
CA ALA A 208 17.74 5.24 1.04
C ALA A 208 17.87 4.55 -0.34
N THR A 209 17.62 3.24 -0.41
CA THR A 209 17.72 2.44 -1.64
C THR A 209 16.38 2.16 -2.32
N ALA A 210 15.24 2.37 -1.65
CA ALA A 210 13.91 2.16 -2.23
C ALA A 210 13.68 2.93 -3.55
N ARG A 211 14.21 4.15 -3.64
CA ARG A 211 14.15 4.98 -4.87
C ARG A 211 15.12 4.53 -5.98
N LEU A 212 16.06 3.63 -5.69
CA LEU A 212 17.07 3.15 -6.64
C LEU A 212 16.67 1.84 -7.32
N ASP A 213 15.66 1.14 -6.79
CA ASP A 213 15.21 -0.16 -7.27
C ASP A 213 13.69 -0.15 -7.45
N PRO A 214 13.18 -0.05 -8.70
CA PRO A 214 11.75 -0.08 -9.00
C PRO A 214 11.02 -1.31 -8.45
N GLU A 215 11.71 -2.44 -8.32
CA GLU A 215 11.16 -3.69 -7.75
C GLU A 215 11.05 -3.62 -6.20
N ARG A 216 11.68 -2.62 -5.57
CA ARG A 216 11.66 -2.35 -4.13
C ARG A 216 10.95 -1.05 -3.75
N ALA A 217 10.10 -0.51 -4.64
CA ALA A 217 9.40 0.76 -4.42
C ALA A 217 8.64 0.85 -3.08
N TYR A 218 8.30 -0.27 -2.43
CA TYR A 218 7.73 -0.28 -1.07
C TYR A 218 8.67 0.30 -0.01
N ALA A 219 8.43 1.56 0.34
CA ALA A 219 9.11 2.29 1.40
C ALA A 219 8.38 2.19 2.75
N PHE A 220 9.11 2.51 3.82
CA PHE A 220 8.62 2.46 5.19
C PHE A 220 8.76 3.83 5.83
N PRO A 221 7.80 4.76 5.62
CA PRO A 221 7.86 6.09 6.21
C PRO A 221 8.09 6.01 7.72
N GLN A 222 8.89 6.93 8.24
CA GLN A 222 9.22 6.95 9.66
C GLN A 222 9.35 8.35 10.25
N ASP A 223 9.25 8.43 11.58
CA ASP A 223 9.70 9.58 12.36
C ASP A 223 10.54 9.11 13.56
N GLY A 224 11.51 9.94 13.96
CA GLY A 224 12.44 9.69 15.06
C GLY A 224 13.87 9.38 14.61
N LEU A 225 14.07 8.82 13.42
CA LEU A 225 15.40 8.60 12.82
C LEU A 225 15.72 9.69 11.81
N VAL A 226 16.84 10.40 12.01
CA VAL A 226 17.37 11.37 11.03
C VAL A 226 18.73 10.90 10.57
N TYR A 227 18.93 10.79 9.26
CA TYR A 227 20.13 10.19 8.71
C TYR A 227 20.62 10.89 7.44
N SER A 228 21.91 10.73 7.17
CA SER A 228 22.50 11.05 5.88
C SER A 228 23.16 9.84 5.28
N PHE A 229 23.15 9.75 3.95
CA PHE A 229 23.70 8.61 3.23
C PHE A 229 24.40 9.03 1.94
N ARG A 230 25.35 8.20 1.51
CA ARG A 230 25.96 8.29 0.18
C ARG A 230 25.56 7.06 -0.62
N THR A 231 25.31 7.24 -1.91
CA THR A 231 25.05 6.14 -2.84
C THR A 231 26.28 5.85 -3.67
N ARG A 232 26.69 4.59 -3.80
CA ARG A 232 27.77 4.16 -4.70
C ARG A 232 27.35 2.88 -5.42
N LEU A 233 27.43 2.85 -6.75
CA LEU A 233 27.18 1.64 -7.56
C LEU A 233 25.87 0.90 -7.20
N GLY A 234 24.78 1.64 -6.96
CA GLY A 234 23.47 1.06 -6.61
C GLY A 234 23.29 0.65 -5.14
N SER A 235 24.32 0.79 -4.29
CA SER A 235 24.18 0.63 -2.83
C SER A 235 24.11 1.99 -2.13
N ALA A 236 23.58 1.99 -0.90
CA ALA A 236 23.67 3.13 0.02
C ALA A 236 24.58 2.78 1.20
N GLU A 237 25.25 3.80 1.73
CA GLU A 237 26.09 3.76 2.93
C GLU A 237 25.64 4.90 3.86
N LEU A 238 25.40 4.61 5.13
CA LEU A 238 25.06 5.63 6.12
C LEU A 238 26.30 6.44 6.47
N VAL A 239 26.17 7.76 6.43
CA VAL A 239 27.20 8.72 6.84
C VAL A 239 26.95 9.20 8.27
N THR A 240 25.70 9.53 8.57
CA THR A 240 25.25 9.82 9.94
C THR A 240 23.87 9.23 10.18
N ALA A 241 23.57 8.87 11.42
CA ALA A 241 22.23 8.52 11.87
C ALA A 241 22.08 9.01 13.31
N THR A 242 20.93 9.59 13.63
CA THR A 242 20.59 10.13 14.94
C THR A 242 19.17 9.79 15.32
N VAL A 243 18.94 9.56 16.61
CA VAL A 243 17.62 9.37 17.22
C VAL A 243 17.50 10.35 18.38
N GLY A 244 16.48 11.20 18.36
CA GLY A 244 16.33 12.27 19.36
C GLY A 244 17.50 13.25 19.40
N GLY A 245 18.22 13.43 18.28
CA GLY A 245 19.39 14.29 18.16
C GLY A 245 20.72 13.69 18.64
N ALA A 246 20.69 12.54 19.31
CA ALA A 246 21.91 11.79 19.67
C ALA A 246 22.31 10.83 18.55
N SER A 247 23.61 10.60 18.35
CA SER A 247 24.12 9.58 17.43
C SER A 247 23.48 8.23 17.71
N LEU A 248 23.10 7.52 16.64
CA LEU A 248 22.55 6.17 16.73
C LEU A 248 23.57 5.24 17.39
N ASP A 249 23.20 4.66 18.52
CA ASP A 249 24.00 3.66 19.23
C ASP A 249 23.56 2.27 18.77
N PRO A 250 24.44 1.48 18.13
CA PRO A 250 24.08 0.15 17.62
C PRO A 250 23.60 -0.83 18.69
N SER A 251 24.05 -0.66 19.93
CA SER A 251 23.78 -1.55 21.06
C SER A 251 22.57 -1.13 21.90
N ARG A 252 22.17 0.14 21.83
CA ARG A 252 21.00 0.65 22.54
C ARG A 252 19.73 0.02 21.98
N ILE A 253 18.81 -0.32 22.87
CA ILE A 253 17.44 -0.70 22.51
C ILE A 253 16.59 0.56 22.40
N TYR A 254 15.89 0.67 21.28
CA TYR A 254 14.95 1.74 20.98
C TYR A 254 13.54 1.17 20.92
N ARG A 255 12.58 1.86 21.52
CA ARG A 255 11.18 1.49 21.42
C ARG A 255 10.58 2.06 20.14
N VAL A 256 10.12 1.19 19.25
CA VAL A 256 9.56 1.54 17.95
C VAL A 256 8.06 1.31 17.95
N ALA A 257 7.28 2.34 17.66
CA ALA A 257 5.86 2.23 17.38
C ALA A 257 5.62 1.89 15.90
N THR A 258 4.69 0.98 15.66
CA THR A 258 4.35 0.53 14.32
C THR A 258 2.93 -0.04 14.32
N THR A 259 2.57 -0.80 13.30
CA THR A 259 1.28 -1.49 13.25
C THR A 259 1.45 -3.00 13.26
N ASP A 260 0.43 -3.71 13.74
CA ASP A 260 0.32 -5.16 13.67
C ASP A 260 0.57 -5.72 12.25
N PHE A 261 0.09 -5.04 11.21
CA PHE A 261 0.38 -5.37 9.82
C PHE A 261 1.88 -5.29 9.50
N VAL A 262 2.56 -4.23 9.95
CA VAL A 262 3.99 -4.00 9.68
C VAL A 262 4.88 -4.97 10.44
N VAL A 263 4.44 -5.51 11.57
CA VAL A 263 5.13 -6.62 12.26
C VAL A 263 5.30 -7.84 11.36
N GLY A 264 4.31 -8.14 10.51
CA GLY A 264 4.43 -9.21 9.50
C GLY A 264 5.53 -8.99 8.45
N GLN A 265 6.09 -7.77 8.38
CA GLN A 265 7.15 -7.37 7.45
C GLN A 265 8.47 -7.07 8.17
N TRP A 266 8.59 -7.41 9.46
CA TRP A 266 9.69 -6.95 10.31
C TRP A 266 11.08 -7.30 9.77
N GLU A 267 11.28 -8.55 9.38
CA GLU A 267 12.57 -9.02 8.85
C GLU A 267 12.95 -8.31 7.56
N ARG A 268 11.97 -8.02 6.71
CA ARG A 268 12.17 -7.23 5.50
C ARG A 268 12.65 -5.81 5.84
N ILE A 269 12.13 -5.20 6.89
CA ILE A 269 12.43 -3.80 7.26
C ILE A 269 13.75 -3.68 8.01
N PHE A 270 13.92 -4.51 9.02
CA PHE A 270 14.97 -4.39 10.04
C PHE A 270 16.09 -5.43 9.90
N GLY A 271 15.92 -6.45 9.04
CA GLY A 271 16.88 -7.54 8.87
C GLY A 271 16.94 -8.52 10.04
N ILE A 272 15.96 -8.47 10.93
CA ILE A 272 15.85 -9.32 12.13
C ILE A 272 14.39 -9.73 12.35
N ALA A 273 14.15 -10.83 13.05
CA ALA A 273 12.81 -11.18 13.51
C ALA A 273 12.28 -10.14 14.50
N ALA A 274 10.96 -9.96 14.55
CA ALA A 274 10.31 -9.12 15.55
C ALA A 274 10.54 -9.69 16.96
N GLY A 275 10.88 -8.79 17.89
CA GLY A 275 10.84 -9.10 19.31
C GLY A 275 9.40 -9.20 19.84
N PRO A 276 9.23 -9.32 21.17
CA PRO A 276 7.91 -9.30 21.80
C PRO A 276 7.13 -8.03 21.42
N VAL A 277 5.88 -8.23 21.00
CA VAL A 277 4.96 -7.16 20.62
C VAL A 277 4.16 -6.72 21.83
N THR A 278 4.11 -5.42 22.09
CA THR A 278 3.22 -4.82 23.10
C THR A 278 2.08 -4.10 22.40
N GLU A 279 0.84 -4.53 22.65
CA GLU A 279 -0.35 -3.85 22.13
C GLU A 279 -0.57 -2.52 22.85
N VAL A 280 -0.88 -1.47 22.10
CA VAL A 280 -1.25 -0.17 22.66
C VAL A 280 -2.75 -0.10 22.97
N GLY A 281 -3.56 -0.97 22.34
CA GLY A 281 -5.03 -0.98 22.46
C GLY A 281 -5.66 0.21 21.74
N ARG A 282 -5.13 0.57 20.58
CA ARG A 282 -5.52 1.74 19.80
C ARG A 282 -5.14 1.59 18.34
N THR A 283 -6.08 1.87 17.45
CA THR A 283 -5.83 1.87 16.01
C THR A 283 -4.96 3.03 15.54
N GLU A 284 -4.29 2.86 14.39
CA GLU A 284 -3.54 3.93 13.72
C GLU A 284 -4.42 5.16 13.47
N LEU A 285 -5.68 4.94 13.06
CA LEU A 285 -6.67 5.98 12.82
C LEU A 285 -6.97 6.76 14.10
N ALA A 286 -7.23 6.06 15.21
CA ALA A 286 -7.49 6.71 16.49
C ALA A 286 -6.28 7.49 17.00
N GLY A 287 -5.06 6.95 16.84
CA GLY A 287 -3.82 7.64 17.20
C GLY A 287 -3.61 8.94 16.44
N VAL A 288 -3.90 8.95 15.13
CA VAL A 288 -3.80 10.14 14.28
C VAL A 288 -4.90 11.16 14.57
N LEU A 289 -6.15 10.71 14.79
CA LEU A 289 -7.24 11.61 15.17
C LEU A 289 -6.98 12.30 16.51
N ASP A 290 -6.47 11.58 17.51
CA ASP A 290 -6.10 12.15 18.80
C ASP A 290 -4.97 13.18 18.70
N ASP A 291 -4.02 12.97 17.79
CA ASP A 291 -2.93 13.91 17.54
C ASP A 291 -3.43 15.17 16.83
N LEU A 292 -4.29 15.00 15.82
CA LEU A 292 -4.90 16.10 15.09
C LEU A 292 -5.78 16.97 16.00
N ALA A 293 -6.45 16.37 16.99
CA ALA A 293 -7.21 17.10 18.00
C ALA A 293 -6.33 17.99 18.92
N ARG A 294 -5.00 17.80 18.92
CA ARG A 294 -4.06 18.59 19.74
C ARG A 294 -3.50 19.80 19.00
N GLY A 295 -3.65 19.90 17.67
CA GLY A 295 -3.14 21.04 16.92
C GLY A 295 -3.28 20.93 15.40
N GLU A 296 -3.14 22.08 14.73
CA GLU A 296 -3.18 22.19 13.27
C GLU A 296 -1.88 21.67 12.63
N VAL A 297 -2.00 21.05 11.47
CA VAL A 297 -0.86 20.70 10.62
C VAL A 297 -0.40 21.95 9.88
N THR A 298 0.71 22.55 10.31
CA THR A 298 1.14 23.87 9.81
C THR A 298 2.09 23.82 8.62
N ALA A 299 2.81 22.72 8.45
CA ALA A 299 3.79 22.55 7.38
C ALA A 299 4.04 21.06 7.08
N ALA A 300 4.56 20.79 5.88
CA ALA A 300 5.04 19.46 5.53
C ALA A 300 6.24 19.08 6.42
N PRO A 301 6.23 17.89 7.04
CA PRO A 301 7.42 17.39 7.72
C PRO A 301 8.61 17.29 6.74
N PRO A 302 9.84 17.65 7.16
CA PRO A 302 11.01 17.57 6.28
C PRO A 302 11.31 16.11 5.89
N ASP A 303 12.13 15.86 4.88
CA ASP A 303 12.64 14.51 4.62
C ASP A 303 13.65 14.12 5.72
N PRO A 304 13.52 12.95 6.39
CA PRO A 304 14.48 12.51 7.40
C PRO A 304 15.82 12.04 6.80
N GLY A 305 15.84 11.67 5.52
CA GLY A 305 17.01 11.15 4.81
C GLY A 305 17.63 12.19 3.90
N ARG A 306 18.89 12.55 4.14
CA ARG A 306 19.65 13.48 3.28
C ARG A 306 20.75 12.76 2.51
N ARG A 307 20.66 12.74 1.18
CA ARG A 307 21.79 12.31 0.33
C ARG A 307 22.91 13.36 0.40
N VAL A 308 24.13 12.91 0.69
CA VAL A 308 25.33 13.76 0.68
C VAL A 308 26.23 13.40 -0.51
N PRO A 309 27.00 14.38 -1.04
CA PRO A 309 27.98 14.13 -2.10
C PRO A 309 29.02 13.06 -1.72
#